data_AF-A0A395NZP3-F1
#
_entry.id   AF-A0A395NZP3-F1
#
_cell.length_a   1.000
_cell.length_b   1.000
_cell.length_c   1.000
_cell.angle_alpha   90.00
_cell.angle_beta   90.00
_cell.angle_gamma   90.00
#
_symmetry.space_group_name_H-M   'P 1'
#
loop_
_entity.id
_entity.type
_entity.pdbx_description
1 polymer ?
#
loop_
_entity_poly.entity_id
_entity_poly.type
_entity_poly.pdbx_seq_one_letter_code
_entity_poly.pdbx_strand_id
1 'polypeptide(L)'
;MLNPSLQDSDHVSHGPSGIMDDGDDSGLDNEEEFLPPATTTSGFDVDHVKRQFDQDIEDARRLSQQSFTETERNKQRMHFILERQQGWDKTTWEGHNFLHYLAYDHNPKPSVSLQWLMARAIVKLPYLMGAMDKSKRTPLTAALSVGNERFSYAVCKNLGSKTLERIKPALMSECEYHDNDREVTCLHTALICDFSSEELREVIFTIICSFVPEKMFSVTDNRGRTPLHLAVEYERCCKTQVNIVKELLYRGPHALDVTISTYNRTFSVYQYHEDSRRETERRFTQRLTKEARDGKPKLNDSKSDLKKATTKLDTGAMGPPRLPVDRLGLVGSGVKRRDSIPLVSASRDREGHKLYLDTQVEPSSGRGSPIPSAQSAINSILQKEEEQAEAAKNISEQLKLLYLRTQTPDRASRSLRIQDEQGT
;
A
#
# COMPACT_ATOMS: atom_id res chain seq x y z
N MET A 1 6.11 53.81 32.40
CA MET A 1 5.42 53.83 33.71
C MET A 1 3.95 53.56 33.47
N LEU A 2 3.28 52.87 34.41
CA LEU A 2 1.81 52.82 34.60
C LEU A 2 0.90 52.44 33.41
N ASN A 3 0.38 51.21 33.44
CA ASN A 3 -1.06 50.98 33.26
C ASN A 3 -1.78 51.32 34.58
N PRO A 4 -3.05 51.74 34.55
CA PRO A 4 -4.17 50.90 35.06
C PRO A 4 -5.26 50.67 33.98
N SER A 5 -6.03 49.56 33.93
CA SER A 5 -7.09 49.06 34.86
C SER A 5 -8.39 49.90 34.83
N LEU A 6 -9.63 49.42 35.02
CA LEU A 6 -10.30 48.09 35.07
C LEU A 6 -11.84 48.35 35.13
N GLN A 7 -12.64 47.30 35.42
CA GLN A 7 -14.06 47.31 35.84
C GLN A 7 -15.11 47.20 34.71
N ASP A 8 -16.08 46.26 34.71
CA ASP A 8 -17.00 45.69 35.77
C ASP A 8 -18.25 46.58 35.97
N SER A 9 -19.49 46.09 36.18
CA SER A 9 -20.03 44.71 36.39
C SER A 9 -21.55 44.58 36.07
N ASP A 10 -22.13 43.41 36.37
CA ASP A 10 -23.55 43.07 36.68
C ASP A 10 -24.51 42.76 35.51
N HIS A 11 -25.36 41.71 35.51
CA HIS A 11 -26.29 41.10 36.52
C HIS A 11 -27.57 41.97 36.76
N VAL A 12 -28.80 41.46 36.94
CA VAL A 12 -29.36 40.16 37.40
C VAL A 12 -30.57 39.70 36.55
N SER A 13 -30.99 38.44 36.71
CA SER A 13 -32.14 37.74 36.09
C SER A 13 -33.55 38.20 36.49
N HIS A 14 -34.59 37.67 35.81
CA HIS A 14 -35.62 36.82 36.45
C HIS A 14 -36.40 35.96 35.43
N GLY A 15 -37.25 35.04 35.92
CA GLY A 15 -37.85 33.94 35.15
C GLY A 15 -39.40 33.83 35.20
N PRO A 16 -40.01 32.63 35.30
CA PRO A 16 -41.09 32.27 34.36
C PRO A 16 -42.49 31.97 34.96
N SER A 17 -43.53 32.14 34.13
CA SER A 17 -44.90 31.54 34.17
C SER A 17 -45.66 31.97 32.89
N GLY A 18 -46.71 31.31 32.37
CA GLY A 18 -47.27 29.97 32.65
C GLY A 18 -48.74 29.81 32.22
N ILE A 19 -49.10 28.64 31.65
CA ILE A 19 -50.43 27.96 31.70
C ILE A 19 -51.62 28.48 30.82
N MET A 20 -52.02 27.65 29.84
CA MET A 20 -53.39 27.35 29.28
C MET A 20 -54.22 28.52 28.65
N ASP A 21 -55.28 28.33 27.85
CA ASP A 21 -56.21 27.20 27.60
C ASP A 21 -56.73 27.15 26.13
N ASP A 22 -57.56 26.15 25.78
CA ASP A 22 -57.97 25.74 24.41
C ASP A 22 -59.06 26.60 23.69
N GLY A 23 -59.24 26.39 22.37
CA GLY A 23 -60.24 27.08 21.52
C GLY A 23 -60.36 26.58 20.06
N ASP A 24 -60.99 25.42 19.87
CA ASP A 24 -61.24 24.65 18.62
C ASP A 24 -62.01 25.36 17.49
N ASP A 25 -61.67 25.09 16.20
CA ASP A 25 -62.62 25.16 15.05
C ASP A 25 -62.14 24.41 13.76
N SER A 26 -63.07 23.66 13.17
CA SER A 26 -63.21 23.15 11.78
C SER A 26 -62.00 22.52 11.05
N GLY A 27 -61.95 21.19 11.09
CA GLY A 27 -61.06 20.34 10.30
C GLY A 27 -61.30 20.30 8.79
N LEU A 28 -60.31 19.71 8.10
CA LEU A 28 -60.38 19.19 6.75
C LEU A 28 -59.78 17.77 6.75
N ASP A 29 -60.62 16.76 6.93
CA ASP A 29 -60.25 15.36 6.67
C ASP A 29 -59.91 15.20 5.18
N ASN A 30 -58.66 14.83 4.88
CA ASN A 30 -58.27 14.38 3.54
C ASN A 30 -57.05 13.44 3.60
N GLU A 31 -57.07 12.51 4.55
CA GLU A 31 -56.06 11.46 4.78
C GLU A 31 -56.14 10.33 3.73
N GLU A 32 -56.08 10.68 2.43
CA GLU A 32 -55.85 9.73 1.34
C GLU A 32 -54.66 10.16 0.45
N GLU A 33 -53.90 9.14 0.02
CA GLU A 33 -52.98 9.17 -1.12
C GLU A 33 -51.83 10.21 -1.13
N PHE A 34 -51.02 10.24 -0.07
CA PHE A 34 -49.58 10.54 -0.24
C PHE A 34 -48.65 9.63 0.58
N LEU A 35 -48.87 8.31 0.47
CA LEU A 35 -47.80 7.35 0.74
C LEU A 35 -46.61 7.70 -0.17
N PRO A 36 -45.40 7.99 0.36
CA PRO A 36 -44.22 8.11 -0.49
C PRO A 36 -44.08 6.78 -1.25
N PRO A 37 -43.81 6.80 -2.57
CA PRO A 37 -43.80 5.58 -3.37
C PRO A 37 -42.84 4.60 -2.72
N ALA A 38 -43.39 3.49 -2.22
CA ALA A 38 -42.64 2.54 -1.42
C ALA A 38 -41.35 2.20 -2.17
N THR A 39 -40.20 2.42 -1.53
CA THR A 39 -38.90 2.18 -2.14
C THR A 39 -38.74 0.68 -2.33
N THR A 40 -39.30 0.18 -3.43
CA THR A 40 -39.11 -1.16 -3.97
C THR A 40 -37.63 -1.45 -3.82
N THR A 41 -37.31 -2.47 -3.03
CA THR A 41 -35.94 -2.86 -2.69
C THR A 41 -35.29 -3.53 -3.89
N SER A 42 -35.10 -2.71 -4.93
CA SER A 42 -34.51 -3.03 -6.22
C SER A 42 -33.08 -3.48 -5.95
N GLY A 43 -32.86 -4.79 -6.08
CA GLY A 43 -31.65 -5.43 -5.61
C GLY A 43 -30.41 -4.89 -6.31
N PHE A 44 -29.39 -4.56 -5.51
CA PHE A 44 -28.07 -4.07 -5.95
C PHE A 44 -28.15 -2.79 -6.78
N ASP A 45 -28.10 -1.64 -6.12
CA ASP A 45 -27.83 -0.37 -6.78
C ASP A 45 -26.45 -0.45 -7.49
N VAL A 46 -26.45 -0.44 -8.82
CA VAL A 46 -25.25 -0.65 -9.63
C VAL A 46 -24.79 0.68 -10.21
N ASP A 47 -23.66 1.14 -9.70
CA ASP A 47 -22.97 2.37 -10.07
C ASP A 47 -23.06 2.68 -11.58
N HIS A 48 -23.87 3.69 -11.88
CA HIS A 48 -24.13 4.16 -13.23
C HIS A 48 -22.92 4.89 -13.85
N VAL A 49 -22.04 5.49 -13.03
CA VAL A 49 -20.80 6.11 -13.48
C VAL A 49 -19.78 5.04 -13.87
N LYS A 50 -19.64 4.00 -13.03
CA LYS A 50 -18.80 2.84 -13.35
C LYS A 50 -19.27 2.16 -14.65
N ARG A 51 -20.58 1.93 -14.81
CA ARG A 51 -21.17 1.39 -16.06
C ARG A 51 -20.81 2.24 -17.28
N GLN A 52 -20.86 3.58 -17.17
CA GLN A 52 -20.46 4.47 -18.27
C GLN A 52 -18.96 4.33 -18.58
N PHE A 53 -18.10 4.22 -17.58
CA PHE A 53 -16.66 4.05 -17.78
C PHE A 53 -16.32 2.68 -18.40
N ASP A 54 -17.01 1.62 -18.02
CA ASP A 54 -16.91 0.30 -18.67
C ASP A 54 -17.31 0.37 -20.15
N GLN A 55 -18.40 1.08 -20.48
CA GLN A 55 -18.85 1.29 -21.86
C GLN A 55 -17.86 2.14 -22.67
N ASP A 56 -17.34 3.24 -22.10
CA ASP A 56 -16.36 4.10 -22.76
C ASP A 56 -15.04 3.36 -23.06
N ILE A 57 -14.57 2.52 -22.13
CA ILE A 57 -13.39 1.69 -22.36
C ILE A 57 -13.64 0.67 -23.48
N GLU A 58 -14.83 0.07 -23.54
CA GLU A 58 -15.18 -0.91 -24.59
C GLU A 58 -15.37 -0.25 -25.97
N ASP A 59 -16.00 0.93 -26.03
CA ASP A 59 -16.06 1.73 -27.26
C ASP A 59 -14.65 2.13 -27.74
N ALA A 60 -13.75 2.49 -26.83
CA ALA A 60 -12.36 2.81 -27.17
C ALA A 60 -11.57 1.59 -27.67
N ARG A 61 -11.86 0.38 -27.18
CA ARG A 61 -11.31 -0.88 -27.72
C ARG A 61 -11.81 -1.12 -29.14
N ARG A 62 -13.12 -0.97 -29.40
CA ARG A 62 -13.72 -1.11 -30.74
C ARG A 62 -13.15 -0.10 -31.74
N LEU A 63 -13.08 1.17 -31.37
CA LEU A 63 -12.44 2.24 -32.18
C LEU A 63 -10.97 1.94 -32.50
N SER A 64 -10.28 1.22 -31.61
CA SER A 64 -8.88 0.83 -31.80
C SER A 64 -8.68 -0.40 -32.69
N GLN A 65 -9.73 -1.19 -32.94
CA GLN A 65 -9.72 -2.34 -33.85
C GLN A 65 -10.10 -1.97 -35.29
N GLN A 66 -10.72 -0.80 -35.49
CA GLN A 66 -11.17 -0.33 -36.81
C GLN A 66 -10.01 0.16 -37.69
N SER A 67 -10.03 -0.26 -38.96
CA SER A 67 -8.96 -0.04 -39.94
C SER A 67 -9.02 1.33 -40.61
N PHE A 68 -8.59 2.38 -39.89
CA PHE A 68 -8.46 3.74 -40.43
C PHE A 68 -7.03 4.11 -40.83
N THR A 69 -6.91 5.08 -41.76
CA THR A 69 -5.67 5.83 -41.99
C THR A 69 -5.25 6.58 -40.72
N GLU A 70 -3.96 6.83 -40.53
CA GLU A 70 -3.46 7.41 -39.27
C GLU A 70 -4.01 8.83 -39.01
N THR A 71 -4.25 9.63 -40.05
CA THR A 71 -4.87 10.96 -39.92
C THR A 71 -6.33 10.85 -39.43
N GLU A 72 -7.12 9.96 -40.01
CA GLU A 72 -8.53 9.78 -39.66
C GLU A 72 -8.68 9.12 -38.28
N ARG A 73 -7.88 8.09 -37.99
CA ARG A 73 -7.73 7.49 -36.66
C ARG A 73 -7.47 8.55 -35.58
N ASN A 74 -6.59 9.51 -35.85
CA ASN A 74 -6.26 10.57 -34.89
C ASN A 74 -7.36 11.62 -34.72
N LYS A 75 -8.19 11.90 -35.74
CA LYS A 75 -9.40 12.73 -35.61
C LYS A 75 -10.46 12.04 -34.75
N GLN A 76 -10.79 10.79 -35.05
CA GLN A 76 -11.84 10.05 -34.34
C GLN A 76 -11.46 9.80 -32.87
N ARG A 77 -10.19 9.44 -32.61
CA ARG A 77 -9.61 9.43 -31.25
C ARG A 77 -9.53 10.80 -30.57
N MET A 78 -9.88 11.91 -31.23
CA MET A 78 -10.00 13.23 -30.61
C MET A 78 -11.47 13.57 -30.36
N HIS A 79 -12.34 13.30 -31.34
CA HIS A 79 -13.80 13.40 -31.24
C HIS A 79 -14.32 12.61 -30.03
N PHE A 80 -13.92 11.33 -29.94
CA PHE A 80 -14.24 10.41 -28.85
C PHE A 80 -13.97 11.00 -27.44
N ILE A 81 -12.83 11.69 -27.28
CA ILE A 81 -12.46 12.33 -26.01
C ILE A 81 -13.34 13.57 -25.76
N LEU A 82 -13.54 14.40 -26.78
CA LEU A 82 -14.30 15.65 -26.67
C LEU A 82 -15.78 15.42 -26.33
N GLU A 83 -16.37 14.33 -26.82
CA GLU A 83 -17.73 13.89 -26.48
C GLU A 83 -17.84 13.43 -25.01
N ARG A 84 -16.84 12.69 -24.53
CA ARG A 84 -16.94 11.96 -23.25
C ARG A 84 -16.29 12.67 -22.05
N GLN A 85 -15.43 13.66 -22.28
CA GLN A 85 -14.70 14.39 -21.23
C GLN A 85 -15.58 14.92 -20.09
N GLN A 86 -16.80 15.40 -20.38
CA GLN A 86 -17.76 15.90 -19.35
C GLN A 86 -18.34 14.78 -18.47
N GLY A 87 -18.31 13.53 -18.93
CA GLY A 87 -18.67 12.36 -18.12
C GLY A 87 -17.54 11.92 -17.19
N TRP A 88 -16.29 12.22 -17.53
CA TRP A 88 -15.08 11.70 -16.87
C TRP A 88 -14.68 12.44 -15.59
N ASP A 89 -15.21 13.65 -15.39
CA ASP A 89 -15.12 14.39 -14.13
C ASP A 89 -15.98 13.77 -13.01
N LYS A 90 -16.96 12.92 -13.35
CA LYS A 90 -17.81 12.22 -12.38
C LYS A 90 -17.00 11.16 -11.63
N THR A 91 -17.37 10.88 -10.39
CA THR A 91 -16.76 9.83 -9.57
C THR A 91 -17.70 8.64 -9.39
N THR A 92 -17.15 7.43 -9.35
CA THR A 92 -17.85 6.23 -8.88
C THR A 92 -18.22 6.33 -7.39
N TRP A 93 -18.99 5.36 -6.91
CA TRP A 93 -19.27 5.12 -5.49
C TRP A 93 -18.00 4.92 -4.62
N GLU A 94 -16.84 4.67 -5.23
CA GLU A 94 -15.52 4.53 -4.59
C GLU A 94 -14.71 5.84 -4.60
N GLY A 95 -15.23 6.90 -5.21
CA GLY A 95 -14.48 8.14 -5.48
C GLY A 95 -13.60 8.09 -6.72
N HIS A 96 -13.62 6.99 -7.49
CA HIS A 96 -12.80 6.85 -8.69
C HIS A 96 -13.36 7.72 -9.83
N ASN A 97 -12.62 8.75 -10.23
CA ASN A 97 -12.83 9.40 -11.53
C ASN A 97 -12.34 8.50 -12.69
N PHE A 98 -12.55 8.90 -13.94
CA PHE A 98 -12.17 8.07 -15.09
C PHE A 98 -10.66 7.74 -15.16
N LEU A 99 -9.79 8.64 -14.68
CA LEU A 99 -8.34 8.38 -14.64
C LEU A 99 -7.97 7.34 -13.57
N HIS A 100 -8.63 7.34 -12.40
CA HIS A 100 -8.52 6.24 -11.45
C HIS A 100 -9.01 4.92 -12.06
N TYR A 101 -10.12 4.95 -12.81
CA TYR A 101 -10.65 3.74 -13.43
C TYR A 101 -9.66 3.13 -14.45
N LEU A 102 -9.03 3.97 -15.28
CA LEU A 102 -7.93 3.56 -16.17
C LEU A 102 -6.66 3.13 -15.42
N ALA A 103 -6.42 3.63 -14.21
CA ALA A 103 -5.29 3.24 -13.37
C ALA A 103 -5.49 1.86 -12.73
N TYR A 104 -6.72 1.56 -12.26
CA TYR A 104 -7.08 0.24 -11.72
C TYR A 104 -7.29 -0.84 -12.80
N ASP A 105 -7.56 -0.47 -14.06
CA ASP A 105 -7.65 -1.43 -15.17
C ASP A 105 -6.28 -1.98 -15.59
N HIS A 106 -5.83 -2.96 -14.82
CA HIS A 106 -4.66 -3.79 -15.08
C HIS A 106 -4.98 -5.04 -15.93
N ASN A 107 -6.24 -5.23 -16.38
CA ASN A 107 -6.66 -6.50 -16.97
C ASN A 107 -6.05 -6.75 -18.36
N PRO A 108 -5.39 -7.90 -18.58
CA PRO A 108 -4.83 -8.26 -19.88
C PRO A 108 -5.86 -8.93 -20.80
N LYS A 109 -6.99 -8.27 -21.10
CA LYS A 109 -7.99 -8.71 -22.11
C LYS A 109 -8.85 -7.53 -22.62
N PRO A 110 -8.96 -7.30 -23.94
CA PRO A 110 -8.15 -7.84 -25.04
C PRO A 110 -6.71 -7.29 -25.04
N SER A 111 -5.89 -7.71 -26.00
CA SER A 111 -4.48 -7.28 -26.19
C SER A 111 -4.29 -5.84 -26.72
N VAL A 112 -5.36 -5.04 -26.81
CA VAL A 112 -5.34 -3.71 -27.44
C VAL A 112 -4.79 -2.67 -26.46
N SER A 113 -3.67 -2.04 -26.80
CA SER A 113 -3.06 -1.00 -25.95
C SER A 113 -3.88 0.30 -25.96
N LEU A 114 -4.61 0.54 -24.88
CA LEU A 114 -5.34 1.79 -24.62
C LEU A 114 -4.46 2.94 -24.10
N GLN A 115 -3.12 2.85 -24.22
CA GLN A 115 -2.21 3.94 -23.87
C GLN A 115 -2.54 5.27 -24.58
N TRP A 116 -3.13 5.21 -25.78
CA TRP A 116 -3.59 6.41 -26.50
C TRP A 116 -4.77 7.10 -25.78
N LEU A 117 -5.67 6.33 -25.17
CA LEU A 117 -6.82 6.82 -24.41
C LEU A 117 -6.34 7.44 -23.12
N MET A 118 -5.49 6.72 -22.36
CA MET A 118 -4.83 7.21 -21.16
C MET A 118 -4.12 8.55 -21.41
N ALA A 119 -3.19 8.60 -22.37
CA ALA A 119 -2.44 9.81 -22.66
C ALA A 119 -3.33 10.98 -23.10
N ARG A 120 -4.34 10.75 -23.95
CA ARG A 120 -5.26 11.83 -24.39
C ARG A 120 -6.21 12.31 -23.29
N ALA A 121 -6.69 11.41 -22.43
CA ALA A 121 -7.50 11.76 -21.27
C ALA A 121 -6.69 12.65 -20.31
N ILE A 122 -5.45 12.28 -19.99
CA ILE A 122 -4.56 13.07 -19.11
C ILE A 122 -4.20 14.44 -19.75
N VAL A 123 -3.98 14.52 -21.07
CA VAL A 123 -3.74 15.80 -21.77
C VAL A 123 -4.94 16.76 -21.68
N LYS A 124 -6.17 16.22 -21.65
CA LYS A 124 -7.40 17.00 -21.58
C LYS A 124 -7.82 17.35 -20.15
N LEU A 125 -7.66 16.42 -19.22
CA LEU A 125 -8.13 16.51 -17.84
C LEU A 125 -6.96 16.42 -16.82
N PRO A 126 -5.89 17.22 -16.93
CA PRO A 126 -4.70 17.07 -16.08
C PRO A 126 -4.98 17.39 -14.60
N TYR A 127 -6.05 18.11 -14.29
CA TYR A 127 -6.49 18.37 -12.91
C TYR A 127 -7.03 17.11 -12.22
N LEU A 128 -7.61 16.16 -12.97
CA LEU A 128 -8.09 14.88 -12.42
C LEU A 128 -6.95 13.97 -11.92
N MET A 129 -5.70 14.26 -12.29
CA MET A 129 -4.50 13.62 -11.72
C MET A 129 -4.23 14.03 -10.26
N GLY A 130 -4.81 15.15 -9.79
CA GLY A 130 -4.71 15.63 -8.41
C GLY A 130 -5.91 15.29 -7.53
N ALA A 131 -7.02 14.84 -8.12
CA ALA A 131 -8.16 14.34 -7.36
C ALA A 131 -7.78 13.05 -6.63
N MET A 132 -8.32 12.84 -5.43
CA MET A 132 -8.09 11.65 -4.62
C MET A 132 -9.33 10.75 -4.54
N ASP A 133 -9.13 9.44 -4.54
CA ASP A 133 -10.15 8.43 -4.27
C ASP A 133 -10.47 8.29 -2.76
N LYS A 134 -11.42 7.41 -2.40
CA LYS A 134 -11.73 7.11 -0.98
C LYS A 134 -10.57 6.45 -0.22
N SER A 135 -9.53 5.98 -0.91
CA SER A 135 -8.28 5.48 -0.30
C SER A 135 -7.22 6.58 -0.12
N LYS A 136 -7.56 7.86 -0.36
CA LYS A 136 -6.65 9.02 -0.35
C LYS A 136 -5.47 8.87 -1.34
N ARG A 137 -5.66 8.14 -2.45
CA ARG A 137 -4.71 7.98 -3.57
C ARG A 137 -5.16 8.82 -4.78
N THR A 138 -4.21 9.28 -5.58
CA THR A 138 -4.43 9.87 -6.92
C THR A 138 -4.42 8.79 -8.01
N PRO A 139 -4.78 9.09 -9.28
CA PRO A 139 -4.65 8.12 -10.38
C PRO A 139 -3.22 7.60 -10.57
N LEU A 140 -2.20 8.44 -10.37
CA LEU A 140 -0.80 8.03 -10.50
C LEU A 140 -0.38 7.09 -9.35
N THR A 141 -0.73 7.45 -8.11
CA THR A 141 -0.49 6.62 -6.93
C THR A 141 -1.25 5.29 -7.02
N ALA A 142 -2.50 5.31 -7.50
CA ALA A 142 -3.30 4.12 -7.78
C ALA A 142 -2.62 3.21 -8.81
N ALA A 143 -2.25 3.73 -9.98
CA ALA A 143 -1.59 2.96 -11.06
C ALA A 143 -0.30 2.29 -10.58
N LEU A 144 0.55 3.03 -9.85
CA LEU A 144 1.78 2.50 -9.27
C LEU A 144 1.50 1.45 -8.18
N SER A 145 0.44 1.61 -7.37
CA SER A 145 0.09 0.64 -6.32
C SER A 145 -0.46 -0.69 -6.86
N VAL A 146 -0.89 -0.72 -8.12
CA VAL A 146 -1.44 -1.90 -8.82
C VAL A 146 -0.43 -2.51 -9.81
N GLY A 147 0.71 -1.85 -10.06
CA GLY A 147 1.67 -2.27 -11.08
C GLY A 147 1.18 -2.02 -12.51
N ASN A 148 0.30 -1.02 -12.73
CA ASN A 148 -0.20 -0.69 -14.07
C ASN A 148 0.85 0.10 -14.88
N GLU A 149 1.89 -0.60 -15.33
CA GLU A 149 2.98 -0.04 -16.14
C GLU A 149 2.47 0.70 -17.37
N ARG A 150 1.35 0.29 -17.97
CA ARG A 150 0.79 0.93 -19.17
C ARG A 150 0.32 2.36 -18.86
N PHE A 151 -0.32 2.56 -17.72
CA PHE A 151 -0.73 3.89 -17.25
C PHE A 151 0.50 4.72 -16.87
N SER A 152 1.44 4.17 -16.09
CA SER A 152 2.67 4.86 -15.69
C SER A 152 3.53 5.27 -16.90
N TYR A 153 3.63 4.42 -17.92
CA TYR A 153 4.28 4.73 -19.19
C TYR A 153 3.50 5.79 -19.99
N ALA A 154 2.17 5.72 -20.03
CA ALA A 154 1.34 6.72 -20.70
C ALA A 154 1.46 8.12 -20.06
N VAL A 155 1.60 8.20 -18.73
CA VAL A 155 1.91 9.45 -18.01
C VAL A 155 3.34 9.92 -18.32
N CYS A 156 4.34 9.05 -18.21
CA CYS A 156 5.74 9.49 -18.21
C CYS A 156 6.33 9.67 -19.62
N LYS A 157 6.08 8.74 -20.55
CA LYS A 157 6.71 8.71 -21.88
C LYS A 157 5.88 9.36 -22.99
N ASN A 158 4.55 9.34 -22.86
CA ASN A 158 3.64 9.77 -23.94
C ASN A 158 3.11 11.21 -23.75
N LEU A 159 3.50 11.92 -22.68
CA LEU A 159 3.11 13.31 -22.42
C LEU A 159 4.24 14.29 -22.74
N GLY A 160 3.89 15.40 -23.38
CA GLY A 160 4.81 16.55 -23.54
C GLY A 160 4.91 17.39 -22.26
N SER A 161 6.05 18.04 -22.03
CA SER A 161 6.36 18.84 -20.82
C SER A 161 5.25 19.81 -20.40
N LYS A 162 4.62 20.51 -21.36
CA LYS A 162 3.48 21.42 -21.12
C LYS A 162 2.26 20.76 -20.42
N THR A 163 2.17 19.44 -20.45
CA THR A 163 1.15 18.66 -19.72
C THR A 163 1.65 18.29 -18.33
N LEU A 164 2.92 17.88 -18.20
CA LEU A 164 3.54 17.57 -16.91
C LEU A 164 3.54 18.79 -15.97
N GLU A 165 3.81 19.99 -16.49
CA GLU A 165 3.69 21.26 -15.74
C GLU A 165 2.25 21.59 -15.29
N ARG A 166 1.22 20.97 -15.89
CA ARG A 166 -0.19 21.08 -15.45
C ARG A 166 -0.57 19.99 -14.43
N ILE A 167 0.13 18.87 -14.44
CA ILE A 167 -0.02 17.79 -13.44
C ILE A 167 0.72 18.17 -12.14
N LYS A 168 1.86 18.86 -12.24
CA LYS A 168 2.64 19.36 -11.09
C LYS A 168 1.79 20.07 -10.01
N PRO A 169 0.99 21.11 -10.32
CA PRO A 169 0.12 21.75 -9.33
C PRO A 169 -1.04 20.85 -8.90
N ALA A 170 -1.53 19.93 -9.74
CA ALA A 170 -2.57 19.00 -9.34
C ALA A 170 -2.07 18.03 -8.25
N LEU A 171 -0.82 17.56 -8.34
CA LEU A 171 -0.16 16.72 -7.32
C LEU A 171 0.22 17.47 -6.03
N MET A 172 -0.12 18.76 -5.88
CA MET A 172 -0.01 19.45 -4.58
C MET A 172 -0.96 18.88 -3.53
N SER A 173 -2.11 18.30 -3.93
CA SER A 173 -3.02 17.59 -3.02
C SER A 173 -2.29 16.47 -2.26
N GLU A 174 -1.37 15.78 -2.93
CA GLU A 174 -0.53 14.75 -2.33
C GLU A 174 0.51 15.27 -1.31
N CYS A 175 0.64 16.60 -1.14
CA CYS A 175 1.57 17.24 -0.21
C CYS A 175 0.87 18.04 0.91
N GLU A 176 -0.46 18.14 0.88
CA GLU A 176 -1.22 19.06 1.74
C GLU A 176 -2.17 18.32 2.70
N TYR A 177 -2.75 17.20 2.27
CA TYR A 177 -3.61 16.37 3.12
C TYR A 177 -2.80 15.22 3.71
N HIS A 178 -2.27 15.44 4.92
CA HIS A 178 -1.48 14.47 5.70
C HIS A 178 -2.16 14.12 7.02
N ASP A 179 -3.35 13.52 6.92
CA ASP A 179 -3.94 12.75 8.02
C ASP A 179 -3.15 11.46 8.24
N ASN A 180 -3.18 10.94 9.48
CA ASN A 180 -2.54 9.67 9.84
C ASN A 180 -3.03 8.45 9.02
N ASP A 181 -4.22 8.52 8.41
CA ASP A 181 -4.77 7.44 7.59
C ASP A 181 -4.09 7.31 6.22
N ARG A 182 -3.31 8.31 5.78
CA ARG A 182 -2.78 8.36 4.41
C ARG A 182 -1.41 7.68 4.33
N GLU A 183 -1.37 6.53 3.67
CA GLU A 183 -0.21 5.65 3.68
C GLU A 183 1.01 6.19 2.90
N VAL A 184 0.82 6.75 1.69
CA VAL A 184 1.92 7.03 0.72
C VAL A 184 1.65 8.20 -0.25
N THR A 185 2.72 8.67 -0.91
CA THR A 185 2.68 9.51 -2.14
C THR A 185 3.14 8.72 -3.36
N CYS A 186 2.93 9.25 -4.58
CA CYS A 186 3.37 8.60 -5.82
C CYS A 186 4.89 8.34 -5.85
N LEU A 187 5.73 9.16 -5.19
CA LEU A 187 7.17 8.88 -5.04
C LEU A 187 7.44 7.65 -4.15
N HIS A 188 6.73 7.51 -3.02
CA HIS A 188 6.86 6.35 -2.15
C HIS A 188 6.41 5.09 -2.90
N THR A 189 5.28 5.15 -3.61
CA THR A 189 4.75 4.02 -4.38
C THR A 189 5.65 3.66 -5.56
N ALA A 190 6.25 4.62 -6.26
CA ALA A 190 7.17 4.34 -7.38
C ALA A 190 8.48 3.64 -6.96
N LEU A 191 8.89 3.76 -5.69
CA LEU A 191 10.04 3.02 -5.13
C LEU A 191 9.70 1.59 -4.70
N ILE A 192 8.41 1.31 -4.48
CA ILE A 192 7.88 0.03 -4.00
C ILE A 192 7.29 -0.80 -5.17
N CYS A 193 6.79 -0.14 -6.21
CA CYS A 193 6.24 -0.76 -7.42
C CYS A 193 7.27 -1.67 -8.09
N ASP A 194 6.90 -2.95 -8.27
CA ASP A 194 7.63 -3.86 -9.15
C ASP A 194 7.40 -3.45 -10.61
N PHE A 195 8.47 -3.47 -11.42
CA PHE A 195 8.43 -3.20 -12.85
C PHE A 195 9.10 -4.36 -13.61
N SER A 196 8.61 -4.65 -14.81
CA SER A 196 9.12 -5.70 -15.71
C SER A 196 10.58 -5.51 -16.17
N SER A 197 11.16 -4.33 -15.93
CA SER A 197 12.58 -4.03 -16.18
C SER A 197 13.10 -2.95 -15.24
N GLU A 198 14.32 -3.14 -14.73
CA GLU A 198 15.06 -2.16 -13.95
C GLU A 198 15.32 -0.86 -14.71
N GLU A 199 15.62 -0.94 -16.02
CA GLU A 199 15.81 0.24 -16.87
C GLU A 199 14.50 1.04 -17.00
N LEU A 200 13.36 0.34 -17.04
CA LEU A 200 12.04 0.98 -17.08
C LEU A 200 11.71 1.65 -15.74
N ARG A 201 12.08 1.02 -14.62
CA ARG A 201 11.97 1.58 -13.27
C ARG A 201 12.77 2.88 -13.13
N GLU A 202 14.04 2.88 -13.53
CA GLU A 202 14.90 4.10 -13.51
C GLU A 202 14.31 5.23 -14.36
N VAL A 203 13.87 4.92 -15.58
CA VAL A 203 13.34 5.92 -16.53
C VAL A 203 11.99 6.49 -16.08
N ILE A 204 11.05 5.65 -15.63
CA ILE A 204 9.77 6.14 -15.10
C ILE A 204 10.00 6.98 -13.84
N PHE A 205 10.84 6.50 -12.91
CA PHE A 205 11.12 7.22 -11.67
C PHE A 205 11.77 8.58 -11.91
N THR A 206 12.77 8.65 -12.80
CA THR A 206 13.45 9.91 -13.17
C THR A 206 12.46 10.91 -13.80
N ILE A 207 11.52 10.43 -14.61
CA ILE A 207 10.48 11.30 -15.19
C ILE A 207 9.52 11.80 -14.10
N ILE A 208 9.08 10.96 -13.15
CA ILE A 208 8.26 11.39 -12.01
C ILE A 208 8.98 12.48 -11.22
N CYS A 209 10.26 12.27 -10.87
CA CYS A 209 11.10 13.28 -10.19
C CYS A 209 11.26 14.60 -10.96
N SER A 210 11.01 14.63 -12.27
CA SER A 210 11.09 15.86 -13.05
C SER A 210 9.86 16.79 -12.91
N PHE A 211 8.69 16.27 -12.53
CA PHE A 211 7.44 17.04 -12.49
C PHE A 211 6.66 17.01 -11.16
N VAL A 212 7.02 16.17 -10.19
CA VAL A 212 6.40 16.23 -8.85
C VAL A 212 6.72 17.55 -8.11
N PRO A 213 5.88 17.98 -7.15
CA PRO A 213 6.20 19.10 -6.26
C PRO A 213 7.43 18.86 -5.39
N GLU A 214 8.23 19.91 -5.16
CA GLU A 214 9.42 19.86 -4.28
C GLU A 214 9.09 19.47 -2.83
N LYS A 215 7.89 19.83 -2.34
CA LYS A 215 7.38 19.37 -1.04
C LYS A 215 7.35 17.84 -0.93
N MET A 216 7.01 17.13 -2.02
CA MET A 216 6.77 15.68 -2.03
C MET A 216 8.01 14.86 -1.65
N PHE A 217 9.22 15.39 -1.86
CA PHE A 217 10.48 14.73 -1.47
C PHE A 217 10.68 14.69 0.05
N SER A 218 10.05 15.61 0.79
CA SER A 218 10.16 15.73 2.26
C SER A 218 8.91 15.22 3.00
N VAL A 219 7.86 14.84 2.27
CA VAL A 219 6.68 14.14 2.83
C VAL A 219 7.09 12.78 3.39
N THR A 220 6.46 12.35 4.47
CA THR A 220 6.66 11.04 5.09
C THR A 220 5.47 10.08 4.87
N ASP A 221 5.76 8.78 4.82
CA ASP A 221 4.77 7.71 4.95
C ASP A 221 4.21 7.57 6.39
N ASN A 222 3.29 6.63 6.58
CA ASN A 222 2.70 6.28 7.89
C ASN A 222 3.69 5.72 8.93
N ARG A 223 4.98 5.56 8.59
CA ARG A 223 6.09 5.18 9.49
C ARG A 223 7.10 6.32 9.68
N GLY A 224 6.83 7.53 9.20
CA GLY A 224 7.72 8.68 9.29
C GLY A 224 8.89 8.65 8.30
N ARG A 225 8.87 7.76 7.30
CA ARG A 225 9.93 7.60 6.29
C ARG A 225 9.62 8.46 5.08
N THR A 226 10.57 9.27 4.60
CA THR A 226 10.45 9.98 3.31
C THR A 226 10.75 9.04 2.12
N PRO A 227 10.50 9.44 0.85
CA PRO A 227 10.90 8.63 -0.31
C PRO A 227 12.41 8.33 -0.30
N LEU A 228 13.23 9.27 0.15
CA LEU A 228 14.67 9.07 0.26
C LEU A 228 15.03 7.98 1.30
N HIS A 229 14.29 7.86 2.40
CA HIS A 229 14.50 6.77 3.36
C HIS A 229 14.14 5.40 2.77
N LEU A 230 13.01 5.29 2.04
CA LEU A 230 12.67 4.08 1.29
C LEU A 230 13.74 3.73 0.24
N ALA A 231 14.27 4.74 -0.45
CA ALA A 231 15.21 4.55 -1.55
C ALA A 231 16.59 4.04 -1.10
N VAL A 232 16.93 4.12 0.18
CA VAL A 232 18.21 3.68 0.75
C VAL A 232 18.11 2.41 1.61
N GLU A 233 16.95 1.74 1.64
CA GLU A 233 16.79 0.43 2.30
C GLU A 233 17.76 -0.60 1.69
N TYR A 234 18.56 -1.29 2.52
CA TYR A 234 19.58 -2.22 2.02
C TYR A 234 19.00 -3.34 1.16
N GLU A 235 17.82 -3.86 1.50
CA GLU A 235 17.10 -4.89 0.71
C GLU A 235 16.75 -4.42 -0.73
N ARG A 236 16.84 -3.11 -1.04
CA ARG A 236 16.62 -2.51 -2.37
C ARG A 236 17.90 -2.09 -3.09
N CYS A 237 19.07 -2.23 -2.47
CA CYS A 237 20.32 -1.73 -3.04
C CYS A 237 20.74 -2.52 -4.29
N CYS A 238 20.68 -1.86 -5.44
CA CYS A 238 21.19 -2.35 -6.73
C CYS A 238 21.72 -1.17 -7.54
N LYS A 239 22.41 -1.42 -8.66
CA LYS A 239 22.98 -0.38 -9.54
C LYS A 239 21.96 0.70 -9.94
N THR A 240 20.75 0.29 -10.33
CA THR A 240 19.59 1.14 -10.63
C THR A 240 19.21 2.04 -9.45
N GLN A 241 19.19 1.46 -8.24
CA GLN A 241 18.82 2.16 -7.02
C GLN A 241 19.83 3.26 -6.68
N VAL A 242 21.11 3.08 -6.98
CA VAL A 242 22.13 4.14 -6.82
C VAL A 242 21.81 5.37 -7.68
N ASN A 243 21.24 5.20 -8.87
CA ASN A 243 20.84 6.32 -9.74
C ASN A 243 19.51 6.96 -9.30
N ILE A 244 18.53 6.15 -8.87
CA ILE A 244 17.28 6.62 -8.25
C ILE A 244 17.58 7.50 -7.01
N VAL A 245 18.53 7.07 -6.17
CA VAL A 245 18.99 7.84 -5.00
C VAL A 245 19.69 9.14 -5.40
N LYS A 246 20.50 9.16 -6.48
CA LYS A 246 21.10 10.40 -7.00
C LYS A 246 20.05 11.43 -7.42
N GLU A 247 19.03 11.02 -8.17
CA GLU A 247 18.00 11.95 -8.64
C GLU A 247 17.15 12.49 -7.47
N LEU A 248 16.80 11.65 -6.49
CA LEU A 248 16.16 12.10 -5.25
C LEU A 248 17.00 13.14 -4.48
N LEU A 249 18.30 12.89 -4.32
CA LEU A 249 19.22 13.79 -3.62
C LEU A 249 19.47 15.10 -4.38
N TYR A 250 19.47 15.06 -5.71
CA TYR A 250 19.64 16.23 -6.58
C TYR A 250 18.39 17.12 -6.59
N ARG A 251 17.19 16.53 -6.64
CA ARG A 251 15.91 17.25 -6.70
C ARG A 251 15.38 17.70 -5.33
N GLY A 252 15.59 16.88 -4.30
CA GLY A 252 15.03 17.07 -2.97
C GLY A 252 16.05 16.97 -1.85
N PRO A 253 17.12 17.80 -1.81
CA PRO A 253 18.14 17.75 -0.77
C PRO A 253 17.57 17.94 0.65
N HIS A 254 16.46 18.68 0.78
CA HIS A 254 15.70 18.85 2.03
C HIS A 254 15.20 17.52 2.64
N ALA A 255 15.11 16.43 1.86
CA ALA A 255 14.79 15.10 2.39
C ALA A 255 15.86 14.57 3.38
N LEU A 256 17.08 15.12 3.36
CA LEU A 256 18.15 14.84 4.33
C LEU A 256 17.94 15.52 5.70
N ASP A 257 17.01 16.49 5.77
CA ASP A 257 16.69 17.23 6.99
C ASP A 257 15.69 16.52 7.89
N VAL A 258 14.89 15.62 7.31
CA VAL A 258 13.88 14.80 7.99
C VAL A 258 14.55 13.59 8.65
N THR A 259 14.09 13.23 9.86
CA THR A 259 14.55 12.05 10.60
C THR A 259 13.37 11.15 10.98
N ILE A 260 13.51 9.84 10.79
CA ILE A 260 12.52 8.86 11.28
C ILE A 260 12.65 8.75 12.80
N SER A 261 11.52 8.72 13.52
CA SER A 261 11.48 8.26 14.92
C SER A 261 10.99 6.81 14.99
N THR A 262 11.73 5.93 15.65
CA THR A 262 11.37 4.51 15.81
C THR A 262 11.85 4.01 17.16
N TYR A 263 10.92 3.54 17.99
CA TYR A 263 11.15 2.96 19.33
C TYR A 263 12.24 3.70 20.15
N ASN A 264 12.03 5.01 20.35
CA ASN A 264 12.90 5.95 21.09
C ASN A 264 14.27 6.30 20.44
N ARG A 265 14.57 5.84 19.22
CA ARG A 265 15.72 6.31 18.43
C ARG A 265 15.26 7.18 17.26
N THR A 266 15.97 8.29 17.01
CA THR A 266 15.82 9.09 15.80
C THR A 266 16.95 8.78 14.81
N PHE A 267 16.59 8.45 13.57
CA PHE A 267 17.53 8.09 12.51
C PHE A 267 17.52 9.14 11.40
N SER A 268 18.70 9.61 11.01
CA SER A 268 18.94 10.26 9.71
C SER A 268 18.80 9.25 8.57
N VAL A 269 18.72 9.73 7.33
CA VAL A 269 18.77 8.90 6.11
C VAL A 269 20.01 7.98 6.12
N TYR A 270 21.16 8.50 6.55
CA TYR A 270 22.40 7.73 6.63
C TYR A 270 22.37 6.67 7.74
N GLN A 271 21.90 7.03 8.93
CA GLN A 271 21.77 6.08 10.04
C GLN A 271 20.76 4.97 9.72
N TYR A 272 19.66 5.29 9.05
CA TYR A 272 18.65 4.34 8.59
C TYR A 272 19.21 3.36 7.53
N HIS A 273 20.02 3.86 6.59
CA HIS A 273 20.72 3.01 5.62
C HIS A 273 21.63 1.98 6.31
N GLU A 274 22.53 2.44 7.19
CA GLU A 274 23.48 1.57 7.92
C GLU A 274 22.76 0.57 8.84
N ASP A 275 21.68 0.98 9.52
CA ASP A 275 20.85 0.10 10.36
C ASP A 275 20.11 -0.97 9.52
N SER A 276 19.55 -0.59 8.38
CA SER A 276 18.89 -1.54 7.46
C SER A 276 19.87 -2.58 6.88
N ARG A 277 21.12 -2.19 6.64
CA ARG A 277 22.19 -3.13 6.26
C ARG A 277 22.51 -4.09 7.42
N ARG A 278 22.81 -3.54 8.60
CA ARG A 278 23.12 -4.31 9.82
C ARG A 278 22.02 -5.32 10.16
N GLU A 279 20.75 -4.96 9.99
CA GLU A 279 19.60 -5.85 10.17
C GLU A 279 19.49 -6.93 9.08
N THR A 280 19.82 -6.62 7.82
CA THR A 280 19.85 -7.62 6.74
C THR A 280 21.00 -8.61 6.92
N GLU A 281 22.21 -8.14 7.26
CA GLU A 281 23.38 -8.96 7.61
C GLU A 281 23.07 -9.94 8.76
N ARG A 282 22.37 -9.46 9.81
CA ARG A 282 21.86 -10.28 10.92
C ARG A 282 20.90 -11.37 10.43
N ARG A 283 19.91 -11.02 9.60
CA ARG A 283 18.91 -11.96 9.05
C ARG A 283 19.55 -13.03 8.17
N PHE A 284 20.50 -12.65 7.32
CA PHE A 284 21.24 -13.57 6.45
C PHE A 284 22.03 -14.59 7.28
N THR A 285 22.80 -14.11 8.26
CA THR A 285 23.56 -14.96 9.20
C THR A 285 22.66 -15.92 9.99
N GLN A 286 21.47 -15.47 10.40
CA GLN A 286 20.47 -16.30 11.10
C GLN A 286 19.83 -17.38 10.21
N ARG A 287 19.80 -17.21 8.89
CA ARG A 287 19.31 -18.25 7.94
C ARG A 287 20.35 -19.34 7.77
N LEU A 288 21.58 -18.96 7.41
CA LEU A 288 22.70 -19.90 7.25
C LEU A 288 22.94 -20.77 8.50
N THR A 289 22.85 -20.17 9.70
CA THR A 289 23.05 -20.90 10.97
C THR A 289 21.89 -21.80 11.39
N LYS A 290 20.70 -21.67 10.78
CA LYS A 290 19.58 -22.61 10.93
C LYS A 290 19.68 -23.76 9.93
N GLU A 291 19.94 -23.44 8.66
CA GLU A 291 20.13 -24.44 7.59
C GLU A 291 21.26 -25.43 7.92
N ALA A 292 22.38 -24.93 8.47
CA ALA A 292 23.49 -25.75 8.96
C ALA A 292 23.16 -26.66 10.17
N ARG A 293 22.02 -26.46 10.86
CA ARG A 293 21.56 -27.29 11.99
C ARG A 293 20.56 -28.36 11.56
N ASP A 294 19.62 -27.99 10.69
CA ASP A 294 18.60 -28.93 10.17
C ASP A 294 19.15 -29.84 9.07
N GLY A 295 20.28 -29.50 8.44
CA GLY A 295 20.99 -30.30 7.45
C GLY A 295 21.61 -31.63 7.95
N LYS A 296 21.36 -32.06 9.19
CA LYS A 296 21.77 -33.39 9.66
C LYS A 296 20.74 -34.45 9.24
N PRO A 297 21.10 -35.44 8.39
CA PRO A 297 20.18 -36.51 8.03
C PRO A 297 19.86 -37.37 9.26
N LYS A 298 18.58 -37.43 9.65
CA LYS A 298 18.09 -38.46 10.58
C LYS A 298 18.13 -39.81 9.86
N LEU A 299 19.16 -40.60 10.14
CA LEU A 299 19.18 -42.03 9.87
C LEU A 299 18.06 -42.69 10.69
N ASN A 300 16.90 -42.88 10.06
CA ASN A 300 15.76 -43.58 10.64
C ASN A 300 16.00 -45.10 10.61
N ASP A 301 16.87 -45.60 11.49
CA ASP A 301 16.88 -47.03 11.78
C ASP A 301 15.50 -47.45 12.32
N SER A 302 14.99 -48.57 11.78
CA SER A 302 13.58 -48.95 11.89
C SER A 302 13.43 -50.38 12.42
N LYS A 303 12.37 -50.60 13.22
CA LYS A 303 12.02 -51.81 13.99
C LYS A 303 12.79 -51.91 15.33
N SER A 304 12.18 -52.35 16.42
CA SER A 304 11.14 -53.40 16.52
C SER A 304 9.99 -53.13 17.52
N ASP A 305 8.84 -53.74 17.24
CA ASP A 305 7.77 -53.95 18.21
C ASP A 305 8.06 -55.11 19.18
N LEU A 306 7.38 -55.10 20.35
CA LEU A 306 6.33 -56.08 20.73
C LEU A 306 6.41 -56.64 22.18
N LYS A 307 5.38 -56.34 23.01
CA LYS A 307 4.98 -57.00 24.29
C LYS A 307 5.94 -56.86 25.51
N LYS A 308 5.56 -57.13 26.77
CA LYS A 308 4.29 -57.00 27.55
C LYS A 308 4.58 -57.37 29.04
N ALA A 309 3.76 -56.88 29.98
CA ALA A 309 3.50 -57.42 31.34
C ALA A 309 4.46 -57.08 32.52
N THR A 310 4.06 -56.07 33.30
CA THR A 310 3.78 -56.11 34.76
C THR A 310 4.50 -57.11 35.71
N THR A 311 5.05 -56.56 36.79
CA THR A 311 5.02 -57.14 38.17
C THR A 311 4.67 -56.05 39.21
N LYS A 312 4.36 -56.45 40.45
CA LYS A 312 3.92 -55.59 41.57
C LYS A 312 4.84 -55.76 42.79
N LEU A 313 4.97 -54.71 43.61
CA LEU A 313 4.68 -54.61 45.07
C LEU A 313 5.16 -53.18 45.52
N ASP A 314 4.42 -52.36 46.27
CA ASP A 314 3.98 -52.45 47.69
C ASP A 314 5.11 -52.04 48.68
N THR A 315 4.91 -51.39 49.84
CA THR A 315 3.73 -50.97 50.63
C THR A 315 4.00 -49.60 51.29
N GLY A 316 3.00 -48.86 51.80
CA GLY A 316 3.27 -47.66 52.64
C GLY A 316 2.11 -46.70 52.91
N ALA A 317 1.02 -47.16 53.54
CA ALA A 317 -0.16 -46.33 53.80
C ALA A 317 -0.27 -45.86 55.27
N MET A 318 -0.84 -44.67 55.49
CA MET A 318 -1.62 -44.32 56.68
C MET A 318 -2.85 -43.49 56.29
N GLY A 319 -3.97 -43.71 56.99
CA GLY A 319 -5.31 -43.24 56.60
C GLY A 319 -5.87 -42.03 57.38
N PRO A 320 -7.14 -41.65 57.12
CA PRO A 320 -7.75 -40.37 57.49
C PRO A 320 -8.69 -40.48 58.73
N PRO A 321 -9.37 -39.41 59.20
CA PRO A 321 -10.69 -38.98 58.64
C PRO A 321 -10.93 -37.43 58.78
N ARG A 322 -12.07 -36.75 58.54
CA ARG A 322 -13.47 -36.99 58.06
C ARG A 322 -13.90 -35.83 57.11
N LEU A 323 -15.08 -35.93 56.46
CA LEU A 323 -15.89 -34.78 55.99
C LEU A 323 -16.94 -34.36 57.06
N PRO A 324 -17.55 -33.16 56.95
CA PRO A 324 -18.92 -33.02 56.40
C PRO A 324 -18.96 -32.19 55.09
N VAL A 325 -19.88 -32.33 54.11
CA VAL A 325 -21.37 -32.54 54.12
C VAL A 325 -22.06 -31.29 54.71
N ASP A 326 -22.84 -30.48 53.97
CA ASP A 326 -23.99 -30.73 53.08
C ASP A 326 -24.16 -29.47 52.14
N ARG A 327 -25.08 -29.31 51.16
CA ARG A 327 -26.31 -30.02 50.74
C ARG A 327 -26.73 -29.70 49.28
N LEU A 328 -27.49 -30.62 48.68
CA LEU A 328 -28.50 -30.59 47.58
C LEU A 328 -28.84 -29.26 46.84
N GLY A 329 -29.29 -29.26 45.57
CA GLY A 329 -29.76 -30.37 44.69
C GLY A 329 -29.85 -29.95 43.19
N LEU A 330 -29.92 -30.86 42.20
CA LEU A 330 -31.09 -31.67 41.73
C LEU A 330 -32.22 -30.78 41.13
N VAL A 331 -32.84 -31.00 39.95
CA VAL A 331 -32.90 -32.08 38.91
C VAL A 331 -33.12 -31.38 37.53
N GLY A 332 -32.82 -31.87 36.32
CA GLY A 332 -32.26 -33.13 35.80
C GLY A 332 -33.06 -33.68 34.59
N SER A 333 -32.49 -34.62 33.79
CA SER A 333 -33.04 -35.16 32.51
C SER A 333 -33.09 -34.14 31.35
N GLY A 334 -32.79 -34.41 30.07
CA GLY A 334 -32.68 -35.66 29.29
C GLY A 334 -33.55 -35.53 28.02
N VAL A 335 -33.32 -36.12 26.83
CA VAL A 335 -32.56 -37.33 26.44
C VAL A 335 -32.25 -37.32 24.91
N LYS A 336 -31.02 -37.72 24.51
CA LYS A 336 -30.57 -38.28 23.19
C LYS A 336 -30.65 -37.48 21.85
N ARG A 337 -29.47 -37.49 21.20
CA ARG A 337 -29.16 -37.85 19.77
C ARG A 337 -29.22 -36.80 18.63
N ARG A 338 -28.02 -36.63 18.06
CA ARG A 338 -27.59 -36.80 16.65
C ARG A 338 -27.31 -35.57 15.77
N ASP A 339 -26.27 -35.78 14.97
CA ASP A 339 -25.92 -35.26 13.64
C ASP A 339 -25.62 -33.75 13.46
N SER A 340 -24.31 -33.46 13.49
CA SER A 340 -23.54 -32.84 12.40
C SER A 340 -23.98 -31.50 11.77
N ILE A 341 -23.18 -30.45 12.00
CA ILE A 341 -22.38 -29.70 10.98
C ILE A 341 -21.64 -28.54 11.70
N PRO A 342 -20.34 -28.28 11.43
CA PRO A 342 -19.61 -27.20 12.10
C PRO A 342 -19.90 -25.81 11.51
N LEU A 343 -20.36 -24.89 12.36
CA LEU A 343 -20.47 -23.46 12.03
C LEU A 343 -19.07 -22.81 12.09
N VAL A 344 -18.49 -22.49 10.93
CA VAL A 344 -17.18 -21.80 10.87
C VAL A 344 -17.39 -20.29 10.85
N SER A 345 -17.22 -19.66 12.02
CA SER A 345 -17.01 -18.21 12.13
C SER A 345 -15.63 -17.84 11.57
N ALA A 346 -15.58 -17.01 10.53
CA ALA A 346 -14.34 -16.58 9.89
C ALA A 346 -14.14 -15.06 10.01
N SER A 347 -13.37 -14.64 11.02
CA SER A 347 -12.75 -13.30 11.04
C SER A 347 -11.83 -13.14 9.82
N ARG A 348 -11.79 -11.95 9.23
CA ARG A 348 -10.85 -11.61 8.15
C ARG A 348 -9.71 -10.74 8.68
N ASP A 349 -8.62 -11.39 9.05
CA ASP A 349 -7.31 -10.74 9.18
C ASP A 349 -6.53 -10.79 7.86
N ARG A 350 -5.58 -9.86 7.72
CA ARG A 350 -4.68 -9.73 6.56
C ARG A 350 -3.50 -10.71 6.69
N GLU A 351 -3.22 -11.54 5.68
CA GLU A 351 -1.82 -11.92 5.38
C GLU A 351 -1.58 -12.54 3.98
N GLY A 352 -0.47 -12.13 3.35
CA GLY A 352 0.47 -13.00 2.64
C GLY A 352 0.02 -13.89 1.46
N HIS A 353 -0.40 -13.31 0.32
CA HIS A 353 -0.45 -14.09 -0.93
C HIS A 353 0.95 -14.32 -1.53
N LYS A 354 1.59 -15.43 -1.13
CA LYS A 354 2.56 -16.14 -1.98
C LYS A 354 1.83 -17.14 -2.86
N LEU A 355 2.00 -17.03 -4.17
CA LEU A 355 1.76 -18.09 -5.17
C LEU A 355 3.00 -18.07 -6.08
N TYR A 356 3.89 -19.05 -6.07
CA TYR A 356 3.70 -20.47 -6.42
C TYR A 356 3.20 -20.62 -7.86
N LEU A 357 4.14 -20.89 -8.78
CA LEU A 357 3.84 -21.23 -10.16
C LEU A 357 3.19 -22.62 -10.21
N ASP A 358 2.18 -22.76 -11.06
CA ASP A 358 1.68 -24.06 -11.49
C ASP A 358 1.72 -24.10 -13.03
N THR A 359 2.76 -24.72 -13.57
CA THR A 359 3.05 -24.71 -15.01
C THR A 359 2.47 -25.96 -15.66
N GLN A 360 1.33 -25.83 -16.35
CA GLN A 360 0.82 -26.91 -17.19
C GLN A 360 1.80 -27.20 -18.35
N VAL A 361 2.08 -28.49 -18.56
CA VAL A 361 3.03 -28.98 -19.57
C VAL A 361 2.26 -29.57 -20.75
N GLU A 362 2.34 -28.91 -21.90
CA GLU A 362 2.07 -29.51 -23.21
C GLU A 362 3.40 -29.88 -23.89
N PRO A 363 3.51 -31.03 -24.58
CA PRO A 363 4.81 -31.58 -24.95
C PRO A 363 5.32 -31.04 -26.31
N SER A 364 6.42 -30.26 -26.27
CA SER A 364 7.20 -29.94 -27.47
C SER A 364 8.61 -30.54 -27.39
N SER A 365 9.02 -31.24 -28.45
CA SER A 365 10.23 -32.07 -28.47
C SER A 365 11.54 -31.27 -28.49
N GLY A 366 12.47 -31.66 -27.62
CA GLY A 366 13.84 -31.90 -28.07
C GLY A 366 14.82 -30.71 -28.15
N ARG A 367 15.10 -30.06 -27.00
CA ARG A 367 16.48 -29.65 -26.68
C ARG A 367 16.69 -29.58 -25.16
N GLY A 368 17.68 -30.30 -24.66
CA GLY A 368 17.98 -30.35 -23.23
C GLY A 368 18.71 -29.10 -22.77
N SER A 369 18.03 -28.25 -21.98
CA SER A 369 18.70 -27.26 -21.14
C SER A 369 19.21 -27.95 -19.87
N PRO A 370 20.48 -27.74 -19.45
CA PRO A 370 20.97 -28.32 -18.21
C PRO A 370 20.25 -27.72 -17.01
N ILE A 371 19.83 -28.57 -16.08
CA ILE A 371 19.34 -28.13 -14.76
C ILE A 371 20.50 -27.41 -14.07
N PRO A 372 20.33 -26.15 -13.60
CA PRO A 372 21.40 -25.45 -12.89
C PRO A 372 21.77 -26.23 -11.62
N SER A 373 23.05 -26.52 -11.44
CA SER A 373 23.53 -27.19 -10.24
C SER A 373 23.32 -26.30 -9.01
N ALA A 374 23.17 -26.91 -7.83
CA ALA A 374 23.06 -26.17 -6.57
C ALA A 374 24.24 -25.19 -6.38
N GLN A 375 25.45 -25.58 -6.84
CA GLN A 375 26.63 -24.73 -6.90
C GLN A 375 26.38 -23.43 -7.69
N SER A 376 25.72 -23.53 -8.84
CA SER A 376 25.43 -22.37 -9.70
C SER A 376 24.40 -21.42 -9.08
N ALA A 377 23.43 -21.96 -8.33
CA ALA A 377 22.46 -21.15 -7.59
C ALA A 377 23.12 -20.40 -6.43
N ILE A 378 23.97 -21.08 -5.65
CA ILE A 378 24.73 -20.48 -4.54
C ILE A 378 25.66 -19.37 -5.05
N ASN A 379 26.40 -19.62 -6.13
CA ASN A 379 27.29 -18.61 -6.72
C ASN A 379 26.51 -17.36 -7.20
N SER A 380 25.33 -17.53 -7.78
CA SER A 380 24.46 -16.42 -8.21
C SER A 380 23.93 -15.60 -7.03
N ILE A 381 23.61 -16.24 -5.91
CA ILE A 381 23.21 -15.55 -4.67
C ILE A 381 24.38 -14.74 -4.09
N LEU A 382 25.58 -15.31 -4.03
CA LEU A 382 26.78 -14.62 -3.54
C LEU A 382 27.16 -13.42 -4.40
N GLN A 383 27.14 -13.56 -5.73
CA GLN A 383 27.39 -12.44 -6.64
C GLN A 383 26.34 -11.33 -6.46
N LYS A 384 25.06 -11.67 -6.30
CA LYS A 384 24.01 -10.68 -6.04
C LYS A 384 24.25 -9.92 -4.73
N GLU A 385 24.65 -10.61 -3.66
CA GLU A 385 24.97 -9.97 -2.37
C GLU A 385 26.19 -9.05 -2.48
N GLU A 386 27.19 -9.42 -3.29
CA GLU A 386 28.36 -8.56 -3.58
C GLU A 386 27.97 -7.28 -4.37
N GLU A 387 27.17 -7.42 -5.43
CA GLU A 387 26.61 -6.27 -6.19
C GLU A 387 25.72 -5.37 -5.30
N GLN A 388 24.96 -5.97 -4.40
CA GLN A 388 24.09 -5.27 -3.43
C GLN A 388 24.89 -4.53 -2.35
N ALA A 389 25.97 -5.15 -1.84
CA ALA A 389 26.90 -4.53 -0.90
C ALA A 389 27.69 -3.38 -1.57
N GLU A 390 28.09 -3.51 -2.83
CA GLU A 390 28.74 -2.42 -3.57
C GLU A 390 27.77 -1.26 -3.81
N ALA A 391 26.52 -1.55 -4.22
CA ALA A 391 25.48 -0.54 -4.39
C ALA A 391 25.18 0.20 -3.07
N ALA A 392 25.09 -0.52 -1.96
CA ALA A 392 24.91 0.05 -0.63
C ALA A 392 26.09 0.93 -0.22
N LYS A 393 27.33 0.47 -0.39
CA LYS A 393 28.54 1.27 -0.13
C LYS A 393 28.50 2.59 -0.91
N ASN A 394 28.22 2.52 -2.21
CA ASN A 394 28.08 3.68 -3.10
C ASN A 394 27.00 4.67 -2.62
N ILE A 395 25.85 4.17 -2.15
CA ILE A 395 24.80 5.01 -1.53
C ILE A 395 25.32 5.66 -0.23
N SER A 396 25.96 4.89 0.66
CA SER A 396 26.50 5.37 1.93
C SER A 396 27.51 6.51 1.74
N GLU A 397 28.37 6.43 0.71
CA GLU A 397 29.41 7.42 0.41
C GLU A 397 28.80 8.72 -0.16
N GLN A 398 27.77 8.62 -1.00
CA GLN A 398 27.05 9.79 -1.52
C GLN A 398 26.28 10.53 -0.41
N LEU A 399 25.64 9.79 0.49
CA LEU A 399 25.00 10.37 1.69
C LEU A 399 26.03 11.09 2.57
N LYS A 400 27.16 10.43 2.89
CA LYS A 400 28.29 11.04 3.64
C LYS A 400 28.74 12.34 3.00
N LEU A 401 29.02 12.32 1.69
CA LEU A 401 29.52 13.49 0.94
C LEU A 401 28.50 14.64 0.91
N LEU A 402 27.19 14.36 0.83
CA LEU A 402 26.17 15.41 0.86
C LEU A 402 25.98 15.97 2.26
N TYR A 403 25.86 15.13 3.30
CA TYR A 403 25.77 15.59 4.69
C TYR A 403 26.94 16.52 5.07
N LEU A 404 28.17 16.20 4.62
CA LEU A 404 29.36 17.03 4.84
C LEU A 404 29.42 18.32 3.97
N ARG A 405 28.60 18.42 2.91
CA ARG A 405 28.55 19.60 2.01
C ARG A 405 27.39 20.54 2.30
N THR A 406 26.25 20.04 2.80
CA THR A 406 25.02 20.81 2.95
C THR A 406 24.64 21.15 4.40
N GLN A 407 25.14 20.39 5.39
CA GLN A 407 24.82 20.62 6.80
C GLN A 407 26.02 21.19 7.58
N THR A 408 25.74 21.90 8.67
CA THR A 408 26.76 22.41 9.59
C THR A 408 27.53 21.26 10.25
N PRO A 409 28.81 21.44 10.66
CA PRO A 409 29.62 20.35 11.23
C PRO A 409 28.96 19.61 12.41
N ASP A 410 28.29 20.34 13.31
CA ASP A 410 27.56 19.76 14.45
C ASP A 410 26.35 18.92 14.03
N ARG A 411 25.71 19.26 12.90
CA ARG A 411 24.55 18.53 12.39
C ARG A 411 24.97 17.35 11.53
N ALA A 412 25.96 17.55 10.65
CA ALA A 412 26.57 16.48 9.85
C ALA A 412 27.16 15.38 10.75
N SER A 413 27.91 15.74 11.80
CA SER A 413 28.46 14.77 12.76
C SER A 413 27.38 13.99 13.52
N ARG A 414 26.26 14.63 13.91
CA ARG A 414 25.10 13.93 14.50
C ARG A 414 24.42 12.99 13.48
N SER A 415 24.22 13.44 12.25
CA SER A 415 23.59 12.68 11.16
C SER A 415 24.43 11.49 10.71
N LEU A 416 25.76 11.55 10.83
CA LEU A 416 26.70 10.49 10.40
C LEU A 416 27.18 9.58 11.54
N ARG A 417 26.98 9.97 12.81
CA ARG A 417 27.32 9.12 13.97
C ARG A 417 26.40 7.92 14.04
N ILE A 418 26.89 6.75 13.61
CA ILE A 418 26.25 5.47 13.93
C ILE A 418 26.24 5.32 15.45
N GLN A 419 25.08 4.97 16.03
CA GLN A 419 25.01 4.52 17.41
C GLN A 419 25.31 3.02 17.43
N ASP A 420 26.43 2.64 18.04
CA ASP A 420 26.73 1.24 18.28
C ASP A 420 25.98 0.74 19.51
N GLU A 421 25.48 -0.49 19.42
CA GLU A 421 24.71 -1.13 20.48
C GLU A 421 25.67 -1.73 21.53
N GLN A 422 26.35 -0.83 22.25
CA GLN A 422 27.18 -1.15 23.41
C GLN A 422 26.58 -0.53 24.67
N GLY A 423 26.12 -1.36 25.61
CA GLY A 423 25.88 -0.96 27.00
C GLY A 423 24.44 -0.79 27.46
N THR A 424 23.62 -1.84 27.34
CA THR A 424 22.54 -2.18 28.30
C THR A 424 22.53 -3.68 28.53
#